data_AF-A0A9P6ZVM0-F1
#
_entry.id   AF-A0A9P6ZVM0-F1
#
_cell.length_a   1.000
_cell.length_b   1.000
_cell.length_c   1.000
_cell.angle_alpha   90.00
_cell.angle_beta   90.00
_cell.angle_gamma   90.00
#
_symmetry.space_group_name_H-M   'P 1'
#
loop_
_entity.id
_entity.type
_entity.pdbx_description
1 polymer ?
#
loop_
_entity_poly.entity_id
_entity_poly.type
_entity_poly.pdbx_seq_one_letter_code
_entity_poly.pdbx_strand_id
1 'polypeptide(L)'
;MRIVADLLGKLSTKHDNHRDDGDNTEAVATRIRQPVTTMQSELESLIEKLQETSLSGLVSSVPLTSETQLEHNTTHLISPVKKKSLFSIKPKTLNEILLLALLRETEATNVMLKHCVLELQATNILNERYCKEKGKLMGNGLPRFLSGNEFYEKVVEFEYEQKKCITEKKMRKEEDEKRAEGLAVWKCLEDERKTENKDQRAQYHTALEKWNEAKLRAKAEGRKFSEAKPVLGKLRGPIPRPALNVACEEDAASSSRESFDLDGISDASDED
;
A
#
# COMPACT_ATOMS: atom_id res chain seq x y z
N MET A 1 -10.79 6.27 38.15
CA MET A 1 -10.52 7.58 38.78
C MET A 1 -11.48 7.94 39.94
N ARG A 2 -12.81 7.80 39.85
CA ARG A 2 -13.72 8.21 40.96
C ARG A 2 -13.56 7.42 42.27
N ILE A 3 -13.28 6.11 42.19
CA ILE A 3 -13.25 5.22 43.37
C ILE A 3 -12.00 5.44 44.25
N VAL A 4 -10.84 5.69 43.64
CA VAL A 4 -9.60 5.97 44.37
C VAL A 4 -9.62 7.37 44.98
N ALA A 5 -10.20 8.36 44.28
CA ALA A 5 -10.44 9.68 44.84
C ALA A 5 -11.39 9.63 46.06
N ASP A 6 -12.46 8.83 46.01
CA ASP A 6 -13.36 8.61 47.15
C ASP A 6 -12.69 7.90 48.33
N LEU A 7 -11.77 6.95 48.09
CA LEU A 7 -11.02 6.26 49.13
C LEU A 7 -9.97 7.15 49.79
N LEU A 8 -9.23 7.95 48.99
CA LEU A 8 -8.27 8.94 49.51
C LEU A 8 -8.99 10.04 50.30
N GLY A 9 -10.17 10.48 49.85
CA GLY A 9 -11.01 11.42 50.59
C GLY A 9 -11.42 10.90 51.98
N LYS A 10 -11.74 9.61 52.09
CA LYS A 10 -12.09 8.98 53.38
C LYS A 10 -10.91 8.76 54.32
N LEU A 11 -9.68 8.63 53.79
CA LEU A 11 -8.46 8.52 54.60
C LEU A 11 -7.96 9.89 55.08
N SER A 12 -8.26 10.96 54.35
CA SER A 12 -7.83 12.32 54.68
C SER A 12 -8.60 12.97 55.85
N THR A 13 -9.72 12.41 56.31
CA THR A 13 -10.58 13.04 57.34
C THR A 13 -10.32 12.59 58.77
N LYS A 14 -9.23 11.87 59.06
CA LYS A 14 -8.82 11.49 60.43
C LYS A 14 -7.49 12.14 60.83
N HIS A 15 -7.49 13.46 60.94
CA HIS A 15 -6.52 14.16 61.76
C HIS A 15 -7.30 14.96 62.80
N ASP A 16 -7.62 14.28 63.90
CA ASP A 16 -8.11 14.93 65.11
C ASP A 16 -6.99 15.84 65.62
N ASN A 17 -7.23 17.14 65.49
CA ASN A 17 -6.44 18.18 66.11
C ASN A 17 -6.55 18.05 67.64
N HIS A 18 -5.65 17.27 68.24
CA HIS A 18 -5.35 17.43 69.65
C HIS A 18 -4.49 18.68 69.80
N ARG A 19 -5.14 19.79 70.18
CA ARG A 19 -4.45 20.95 70.74
C ARG A 19 -3.78 20.50 72.03
N ASP A 20 -2.46 20.57 72.06
CA ASP A 20 -1.67 20.61 73.28
C ASP A 20 -0.97 21.97 73.29
N ASP A 21 -1.46 22.84 74.17
CA ASP A 21 -0.90 24.17 74.41
C ASP A 21 0.34 24.01 75.30
N GLY A 22 1.51 24.07 74.67
CA GLY A 22 2.81 24.04 75.33
C GLY A 22 3.69 25.20 74.86
N ASP A 23 3.54 26.32 75.55
CA ASP A 23 4.39 27.51 75.51
C ASP A 23 5.88 27.17 75.68
N ASN A 24 6.73 27.58 74.74
CA ASN A 24 8.09 28.03 75.07
C ASN A 24 8.75 28.82 73.94
N THR A 25 8.95 30.10 74.22
CA THR A 25 9.81 31.06 73.55
C THR A 25 11.29 30.73 73.74
N GLU A 26 12.11 30.77 72.68
CA GLU A 26 13.19 31.76 72.50
C GLU A 26 14.17 31.42 71.35
N ALA A 27 14.29 32.40 70.46
CA ALA A 27 15.51 32.89 69.79
C ALA A 27 16.54 31.89 69.25
N VAL A 28 16.52 31.64 67.93
CA VAL A 28 17.75 31.56 67.12
C VAL A 28 17.51 32.17 65.74
N ALA A 29 17.93 33.43 65.58
CA ALA A 29 18.07 34.09 64.30
C ALA A 29 19.37 33.63 63.63
N THR A 30 19.32 32.69 62.69
CA THR A 30 20.37 32.59 61.65
C THR A 30 19.94 31.77 60.44
N ARG A 31 20.10 32.39 59.26
CA ARG A 31 20.51 31.73 57.99
C ARG A 31 19.42 31.05 57.15
N ILE A 32 18.55 31.85 56.55
CA ILE A 32 17.75 31.46 55.37
C ILE A 32 18.34 32.15 54.13
N ARG A 33 19.25 31.45 53.43
CA ARG A 33 19.80 31.73 52.10
C ARG A 33 20.68 30.50 51.77
N GLN A 34 20.48 29.65 50.77
CA GLN A 34 19.61 29.61 49.59
C GLN A 34 19.39 28.13 49.22
N PRO A 35 18.17 27.66 48.90
CA PRO A 35 17.95 26.31 48.35
C PRO A 35 17.82 26.25 46.82
N VAL A 36 18.03 27.35 46.09
CA VAL A 36 17.70 27.42 44.65
C VAL A 36 18.84 26.90 43.74
N THR A 37 20.10 26.98 44.18
CA THR A 37 21.26 26.62 43.34
C THR A 37 21.41 25.11 43.13
N THR A 38 20.92 24.28 44.05
CA THR A 38 21.05 22.82 43.96
C THR A 38 20.16 22.23 42.86
N MET A 39 18.94 22.74 42.68
CA MET A 39 18.05 22.26 41.61
C MET A 39 18.56 22.63 40.22
N GLN A 40 19.20 23.79 40.05
CA GLN A 40 19.77 24.19 38.77
C GLN A 40 20.93 23.29 38.36
N SER A 41 21.85 22.96 39.29
CA SER A 41 22.95 22.04 39.00
C SER A 41 22.48 20.62 38.68
N GLU A 42 21.40 20.15 39.31
CA GLU A 42 20.81 18.85 39.00
C GLU A 42 20.16 18.83 37.61
N LEU A 43 19.52 19.95 37.21
CA LEU A 43 18.90 20.09 35.90
C LEU A 43 19.95 20.16 34.78
N GLU A 44 21.03 20.91 34.97
CA GLU A 44 22.15 20.96 34.03
C GLU A 44 22.83 19.60 33.87
N SER A 45 23.04 18.87 34.97
CA SER A 45 23.58 17.51 34.92
C SER A 45 22.66 16.53 34.16
N LEU A 46 21.34 16.70 34.28
CA LEU A 46 20.36 15.91 33.53
C LEU A 46 20.37 16.26 32.03
N ILE A 47 20.53 17.54 31.69
CA ILE A 47 20.65 18.00 30.30
C ILE A 47 21.89 17.40 29.64
N GLU A 48 23.05 17.43 30.29
CA GLU A 48 24.28 16.81 29.77
C GLU A 48 24.09 15.30 29.55
N LYS A 49 23.51 14.59 30.52
CA LYS A 49 23.22 13.15 30.38
C LYS A 49 22.26 12.86 29.23
N LEU A 50 21.26 13.71 29.00
CA LEU A 50 20.34 13.57 27.87
C LEU A 50 21.04 13.84 26.54
N GLN A 51 21.98 14.78 26.48
CA GLN A 51 22.77 15.07 25.28
C GLN A 51 23.69 13.90 24.88
N GLU A 52 24.11 13.06 25.82
CA GLU A 52 24.88 11.84 25.54
C GLU A 52 24.02 10.67 25.00
N THR A 53 22.69 10.79 25.03
CA THR A 53 21.78 9.76 24.53
C THR A 53 21.26 10.07 23.13
N SER A 54 20.56 9.11 22.51
CA SER A 54 19.84 9.30 21.25
C SER A 54 18.71 10.35 21.32
N LEU A 55 18.41 10.86 22.53
CA LEU A 55 17.43 11.91 22.77
C LEU A 55 18.03 13.32 22.79
N SER A 56 19.31 13.49 22.43
CA SER A 56 20.00 14.79 22.40
C SER A 56 19.25 15.84 21.56
N GLY A 57 18.56 15.41 20.51
CA GLY A 57 17.73 16.27 19.66
C GLY A 57 16.54 16.94 20.37
N LEU A 58 16.08 16.43 21.53
CA LEU A 58 15.00 17.04 22.32
C LEU A 58 15.48 18.22 23.17
N VAL A 59 16.76 18.25 23.52
CA VAL A 59 17.35 19.25 24.42
C VAL A 59 18.24 20.25 23.65
N SER A 60 18.53 19.95 22.39
CA SER A 60 19.26 20.85 21.49
C SER A 60 18.43 22.09 21.17
N SER A 61 19.05 23.26 21.28
CA SER A 61 18.48 24.54 20.81
C SER A 61 18.55 24.69 19.28
N VAL A 62 19.23 23.78 18.58
CA VAL A 62 19.36 23.79 17.13
C VAL A 62 18.10 23.18 16.52
N PRO A 63 17.38 23.88 15.62
CA PRO A 63 16.21 23.32 14.96
C PRO A 63 16.59 22.06 14.17
N LEU A 64 15.76 21.01 14.27
CA LEU A 64 15.99 19.77 13.52
C LEU A 64 16.05 20.08 12.02
N THR A 65 17.14 19.68 11.38
CA THR A 65 17.31 19.82 9.93
C THR A 65 16.77 18.58 9.22
N SER A 66 16.52 18.66 7.92
CA SER A 66 16.03 17.50 7.15
C SER A 66 17.04 16.35 7.03
N GLU A 67 18.29 16.56 7.46
CA GLU A 67 19.34 15.53 7.50
C GLU A 67 19.33 14.74 8.80
N THR A 68 18.69 15.25 9.86
CA THR A 68 18.49 14.48 11.09
C THR A 68 17.56 13.32 10.79
N GLN A 69 18.16 12.13 10.63
CA GLN A 69 17.44 10.87 10.50
C GLN A 69 16.68 10.65 11.81
N LEU A 70 15.38 10.97 11.81
CA LEU A 70 14.50 10.53 12.89
C LEU A 70 14.61 9.02 12.93
N GLU A 71 15.10 8.49 14.05
CA GLU A 71 15.01 7.07 14.39
C GLU A 71 13.60 6.63 14.04
N HIS A 72 13.47 5.87 12.95
CA HIS A 72 12.20 5.28 12.59
C HIS A 72 11.79 4.51 13.82
N ASN A 73 10.59 4.76 14.34
CA ASN A 73 10.05 4.03 15.47
C ASN A 73 9.80 2.59 15.03
N THR A 74 10.88 1.82 14.82
CA THR A 74 10.91 0.38 14.73
C THR A 74 10.41 -0.08 16.07
N THR A 75 9.09 -0.18 16.16
CA THR A 75 8.43 -0.48 17.41
C THR A 75 8.73 -1.95 17.61
N HIS A 76 9.78 -2.25 18.39
CA HIS A 76 10.04 -3.60 18.84
C HIS A 76 8.71 -4.12 19.39
N LEU A 77 8.15 -5.14 18.73
CA LEU A 77 6.93 -5.78 19.19
C LEU A 77 7.20 -6.18 20.63
N ILE A 78 6.57 -5.49 21.59
CA ILE A 78 6.69 -5.81 23.00
C ILE A 78 6.18 -7.23 23.11
N SER A 79 7.10 -8.17 23.27
CA SER A 79 6.78 -9.59 23.32
C SER A 79 5.69 -9.80 24.37
N PRO A 80 4.61 -10.54 24.05
CA PRO A 80 3.46 -10.64 24.93
C PRO A 80 3.91 -11.17 26.29
N VAL A 81 3.98 -10.28 27.27
CA VAL A 81 4.32 -10.64 28.65
C VAL A 81 3.21 -11.56 29.12
N LYS A 82 3.55 -12.83 29.38
CA LYS A 82 2.62 -13.81 29.92
C LYS A 82 2.11 -13.30 31.27
N LYS A 83 0.90 -12.74 31.28
CA LYS A 83 0.26 -12.27 32.50
C LYS A 83 -0.06 -13.48 33.38
N LYS A 84 0.69 -13.65 34.46
CA LYS A 84 0.22 -14.51 35.56
C LYS A 84 -1.03 -13.85 36.12
N SER A 85 -2.11 -14.61 36.32
CA SER A 85 -3.38 -14.10 36.85
C SER A 85 -3.21 -13.69 38.32
N LEU A 86 -2.62 -12.52 38.57
CA LEU A 86 -2.44 -11.94 39.90
C LEU A 86 -3.78 -11.53 40.53
N PHE A 87 -4.85 -11.44 39.73
CA PHE A 87 -6.20 -11.10 40.18
C PHE A 87 -6.93 -12.22 40.92
N SER A 88 -6.35 -13.42 40.96
CA SER A 88 -6.93 -14.58 41.66
C SER A 88 -6.64 -14.61 43.17
N ILE A 89 -5.82 -13.69 43.68
CA ILE A 89 -5.50 -13.59 45.11
C ILE A 89 -6.71 -13.03 45.86
N LYS A 90 -7.17 -13.73 46.90
CA LYS A 90 -8.19 -13.22 47.83
C LYS A 90 -7.51 -12.32 48.86
N PRO A 91 -7.78 -11.00 48.87
CA PRO A 91 -7.16 -10.09 49.83
C PRO A 91 -7.65 -10.38 51.25
N LYS A 92 -6.73 -10.37 52.21
CA LYS A 92 -7.02 -10.54 53.66
C LYS A 92 -6.95 -9.22 54.41
N THR A 93 -6.17 -8.27 53.92
CA THR A 93 -5.93 -6.97 54.56
C THR A 93 -6.47 -5.81 53.73
N LEU A 94 -6.74 -4.66 54.36
CA LEU A 94 -7.22 -3.46 53.67
C LEU A 94 -6.18 -2.93 52.66
N ASN A 95 -4.90 -3.05 52.99
CA ASN A 95 -3.80 -2.67 52.10
C ASN A 95 -3.79 -3.52 50.82
N GLU A 96 -4.05 -4.83 50.92
CA GLU A 96 -4.16 -5.72 49.76
C GLU A 96 -5.36 -5.35 48.87
N ILE A 97 -6.50 -4.95 49.46
CA ILE A 97 -7.66 -4.47 48.70
C ILE A 97 -7.30 -3.21 47.91
N LEU A 98 -6.63 -2.25 48.55
CA LEU A 98 -6.20 -1.00 47.91
C LEU A 98 -5.19 -1.27 46.78
N LEU A 99 -4.20 -2.13 47.02
CA LEU A 99 -3.21 -2.50 46.02
C LEU A 99 -3.85 -3.21 44.83
N LEU A 100 -4.80 -4.12 45.05
CA LEU A 100 -5.56 -4.77 43.98
C LEU A 100 -6.42 -3.78 43.18
N ALA A 101 -7.01 -2.78 43.84
CA ALA A 101 -7.76 -1.73 43.15
C ALA A 101 -6.85 -0.87 42.25
N LEU A 102 -5.69 -0.44 42.77
CA LEU A 102 -4.68 0.29 42.00
C LEU A 102 -4.12 -0.55 40.85
N LEU A 103 -3.90 -1.85 41.06
CA LEU A 103 -3.43 -2.77 40.02
C LEU A 103 -4.45 -2.89 38.89
N ARG A 104 -5.74 -2.94 39.20
CA ARG A 104 -6.81 -2.98 38.18
C ARG A 104 -6.91 -1.68 37.40
N GLU A 105 -6.79 -0.54 38.06
CA GLU A 105 -6.83 0.76 37.39
C GLU A 105 -5.60 0.99 36.49
N THR A 106 -4.42 0.61 36.97
CA THR A 106 -3.19 0.66 36.16
C THR A 106 -3.23 -0.34 35.00
N GLU A 107 -3.85 -1.51 35.16
CA GLU A 107 -4.08 -2.42 34.03
C GLU A 107 -5.05 -1.83 33.00
N ALA A 108 -6.16 -1.24 33.43
CA ALA A 108 -7.14 -0.63 32.53
C ALA A 108 -6.53 0.52 31.71
N THR A 109 -5.75 1.39 32.34
CA THR A 109 -5.02 2.48 31.65
C THR A 109 -3.98 1.94 30.67
N ASN A 110 -3.23 0.90 31.03
CA ASN A 110 -2.31 0.23 30.13
C ASN A 110 -2.99 -0.39 28.91
N VAL A 111 -4.19 -0.97 29.09
CA VAL A 111 -4.98 -1.51 27.96
C VAL A 111 -5.40 -0.40 27.01
N MET A 112 -5.88 0.73 27.54
CA MET A 112 -6.25 1.90 26.73
C MET A 112 -5.05 2.47 25.96
N LEU A 113 -3.90 2.64 26.62
CA LEU A 113 -2.67 3.12 25.97
C LEU A 113 -2.22 2.20 24.84
N LYS A 114 -2.30 0.87 25.05
CA LYS A 114 -2.00 -0.11 23.99
C LYS A 114 -2.91 0.06 22.78
N HIS A 115 -4.20 0.30 23.00
CA HIS A 115 -5.14 0.55 21.92
C HIS A 115 -4.76 1.81 21.11
N CYS A 116 -4.48 2.91 21.81
CA CYS A 116 -4.05 4.17 21.18
C CYS A 116 -2.77 3.99 20.35
N VAL A 117 -1.78 3.25 20.87
CA VAL A 117 -0.54 2.96 20.12
C VAL A 117 -0.84 2.12 18.87
N LEU A 118 -1.72 1.13 18.95
CA LEU A 118 -2.11 0.33 17.79
C LEU A 118 -2.82 1.17 16.72
N GLU A 119 -3.70 2.10 17.11
CA GLU A 119 -4.36 3.03 16.19
C GLU A 119 -3.35 3.95 15.50
N LEU A 120 -2.39 4.51 16.25
CA LEU A 120 -1.31 5.33 15.70
C LEU A 120 -0.43 4.54 14.73
N GLN A 121 -0.11 3.28 15.04
CA GLN A 121 0.64 2.42 14.14
C GLN A 121 -0.16 2.10 12.87
N ALA A 122 -1.44 1.77 13.01
CA ALA A 122 -2.30 1.47 11.86
C ALA A 122 -2.45 2.68 10.93
N THR A 123 -2.67 3.86 11.48
CA THR A 123 -2.76 5.10 10.70
C THR A 123 -1.43 5.45 10.01
N ASN A 124 -0.28 5.25 10.67
CA ASN A 124 1.03 5.43 10.04
C ASN A 124 1.25 4.46 8.87
N ILE A 125 0.95 3.17 9.04
CA ILE A 125 1.05 2.18 7.96
C ILE A 125 0.12 2.55 6.79
N LEU A 126 -1.09 3.01 7.10
CA LEU A 126 -2.05 3.46 6.10
C LEU A 126 -1.51 4.68 5.34
N ASN A 127 -1.00 5.68 6.06
CA ASN A 127 -0.40 6.88 5.47
C ASN A 127 0.82 6.54 4.59
N GLU A 128 1.66 5.60 5.02
CA GLU A 128 2.78 5.10 4.23
C GLU A 128 2.32 4.45 2.91
N ARG A 129 1.24 3.66 2.94
CA ARG A 129 0.69 3.06 1.71
C ARG A 129 0.03 4.09 0.80
N TYR A 130 -0.84 4.94 1.35
CA TYR A 130 -1.54 5.96 0.56
C TYR A 130 -0.58 6.97 -0.09
N CYS A 131 0.52 7.32 0.58
CA CYS A 131 1.51 8.22 0.00
C CYS A 131 2.34 7.57 -1.11
N LYS A 132 2.51 6.25 -1.12
CA LYS A 132 3.21 5.52 -2.19
C LYS A 132 2.37 5.38 -3.47
N GLU A 133 1.06 5.20 -3.34
CA GLU A 133 0.20 4.86 -4.49
C GLU A 133 -0.24 6.06 -5.33
N LYS A 134 -0.33 7.26 -4.75
CA LYS A 134 -0.81 8.47 -5.44
C LYS A 134 0.26 9.32 -6.13
N GLY A 135 1.46 8.78 -6.36
CA GLY A 135 2.51 9.49 -7.13
C GLY A 135 2.87 10.85 -6.54
N LYS A 136 2.92 10.95 -5.21
CA LYS A 136 3.32 12.19 -4.55
C LYS A 136 4.80 12.45 -4.79
N LEU A 137 5.06 13.68 -5.20
CA LEU A 137 6.31 14.42 -5.45
C LEU A 137 7.64 13.93 -4.82
N MET A 138 7.62 13.15 -3.74
CA MET A 138 8.79 12.60 -3.07
C MET A 138 8.44 11.22 -2.49
N GLY A 139 9.06 10.15 -3.01
CA GLY A 139 8.74 8.74 -2.73
C GLY A 139 8.97 8.23 -1.30
N ASN A 140 9.30 9.10 -0.34
CA ASN A 140 9.46 8.75 1.07
C ASN A 140 8.16 8.86 1.88
N GLY A 141 7.08 9.39 1.30
CA GLY A 141 5.75 9.44 1.93
C GLY A 141 5.62 10.34 3.16
N LEU A 142 6.69 11.07 3.52
CA LEU A 142 6.68 12.07 4.57
C LEU A 142 6.44 13.46 3.98
N PRO A 143 5.58 14.30 4.58
CA PRO A 143 5.49 15.71 4.25
C PRO A 143 6.84 16.37 4.50
N ARG A 144 7.62 16.63 3.44
CA ARG A 144 8.84 17.42 3.53
C ARG A 144 8.45 18.88 3.40
N PHE A 145 8.90 19.70 4.35
CA PHE A 145 8.81 21.16 4.23
C PHE A 145 9.82 21.57 3.16
N LEU A 146 9.38 21.67 1.90
CA LEU A 146 10.20 22.18 0.81
C LEU A 146 10.19 23.70 0.87
N SER A 147 11.35 24.31 0.61
CA SER A 147 11.42 25.73 0.30
C SER A 147 10.59 25.99 -0.97
N GLY A 148 9.97 27.17 -1.10
CA GLY A 148 9.03 27.45 -2.18
C GLY A 148 9.59 27.20 -3.60
N ASN A 149 10.90 27.39 -3.78
CA ASN A 149 11.58 27.16 -5.05
C ASN A 149 11.76 25.67 -5.37
N GLU A 150 12.21 24.87 -4.40
CA GLU A 150 12.37 23.41 -4.57
C GLU A 150 11.03 22.73 -4.83
N PHE A 151 9.96 23.21 -4.18
CA PHE A 151 8.61 22.73 -4.45
C PHE A 151 8.20 23.00 -5.91
N TYR A 152 8.44 24.21 -6.40
CA TYR A 152 8.09 24.59 -7.76
C TYR A 152 8.82 23.73 -8.80
N GLU A 153 10.14 23.55 -8.66
CA GLU A 153 10.93 22.70 -9.56
C GLU A 153 10.39 21.27 -9.60
N LYS A 154 10.09 20.70 -8.43
CA LYS A 154 9.54 19.35 -8.32
C LYS A 154 8.15 19.20 -8.95
N VAL A 155 7.29 20.22 -8.84
CA VAL A 155 5.98 20.24 -9.50
C VAL A 155 6.13 20.27 -11.02
N VAL A 156 7.05 21.09 -11.55
CA VAL A 156 7.31 21.16 -12.99
C VAL A 156 7.86 19.84 -13.54
N GLU A 157 8.82 19.21 -12.83
CA GLU A 157 9.34 17.88 -13.18
C GLU A 157 8.22 16.84 -13.24
N PHE A 158 7.35 16.81 -12.23
CA PHE A 158 6.23 15.88 -12.17
C PHE A 158 5.24 16.07 -13.33
N GLU A 159 4.87 17.32 -13.65
CA GLU A 159 4.00 17.60 -14.79
C GLU A 159 4.60 17.17 -16.13
N TYR A 160 5.91 17.38 -16.29
CA TYR A 160 6.64 16.94 -17.48
C TYR A 160 6.64 15.41 -17.61
N GLU A 161 6.91 14.69 -16.52
CA GLU A 161 6.86 13.23 -16.48
C GLU A 161 5.45 12.69 -16.76
N GLN A 162 4.40 13.33 -16.21
CA GLN A 162 3.01 12.98 -16.51
C GLN A 162 2.69 13.14 -17.99
N LYS A 163 3.05 14.29 -18.59
CA LYS A 163 2.87 14.53 -20.02
C LYS A 163 3.60 13.49 -20.86
N LYS A 164 4.85 13.17 -20.53
CA LYS A 164 5.63 12.13 -21.21
C LYS A 164 4.95 10.76 -21.12
N CYS A 165 4.52 10.34 -19.92
CA CYS A 165 3.84 9.08 -19.71
C CYS A 165 2.52 8.99 -20.50
N ILE A 166 1.74 10.07 -20.54
CA ILE A 166 0.52 10.15 -21.33
C ILE A 166 0.83 10.00 -22.82
N THR A 167 1.84 10.70 -23.33
CA THR A 167 2.23 10.59 -24.75
C THR A 167 2.71 9.19 -25.12
N GLU A 168 3.53 8.56 -24.28
CA GLU A 168 4.02 7.20 -24.49
C GLU A 168 2.88 6.17 -24.49
N LYS A 169 1.93 6.29 -23.55
CA LYS A 169 0.73 5.45 -23.53
C LYS A 169 -0.12 5.63 -24.79
N LYS A 170 -0.27 6.85 -25.30
CA LYS A 170 -0.98 7.11 -26.56
C LYS A 170 -0.28 6.45 -27.74
N MET A 171 1.03 6.63 -27.86
CA MET A 171 1.83 5.99 -28.92
C MET A 171 1.68 4.47 -28.90
N ARG A 172 1.76 3.86 -27.71
CA ARG A 172 1.57 2.41 -27.54
C ARG A 172 0.17 1.95 -27.96
N LYS A 173 -0.88 2.68 -27.59
CA LYS A 173 -2.26 2.38 -28.02
C LYS A 173 -2.40 2.44 -29.54
N GLU A 174 -1.85 3.47 -30.18
CA GLU A 174 -1.89 3.61 -31.64
C GLU A 174 -1.15 2.46 -32.35
N GLU A 175 -0.04 1.98 -31.81
CA GLU A 175 0.69 0.82 -32.34
C GLU A 175 -0.11 -0.48 -32.19
N ASP A 176 -0.75 -0.69 -31.03
CA ASP A 176 -1.61 -1.85 -30.78
C ASP A 176 -2.86 -1.84 -31.68
N GLU A 177 -3.45 -0.67 -31.94
CA GLU A 177 -4.57 -0.48 -32.88
C GLU A 177 -4.16 -0.83 -34.32
N LYS A 178 -3.06 -0.27 -34.83
CA LYS A 178 -2.53 -0.61 -36.16
C LYS A 178 -2.25 -2.10 -36.31
N ARG A 179 -1.76 -2.75 -35.26
CA ARG A 179 -1.55 -4.19 -35.22
C ARG A 179 -2.86 -4.96 -35.28
N ALA A 180 -3.87 -4.53 -34.51
CA ALA A 180 -5.20 -5.12 -34.51
C ALA A 180 -5.85 -5.02 -35.90
N GLU A 181 -5.75 -3.87 -36.55
CA GLU A 181 -6.22 -3.66 -37.92
C GLU A 181 -5.55 -4.62 -38.92
N GLY A 182 -4.21 -4.72 -38.88
CA GLY A 182 -3.48 -5.64 -39.74
C GLY A 182 -3.88 -7.10 -39.55
N LEU A 183 -4.13 -7.53 -38.31
CA LEU A 183 -4.62 -8.87 -38.01
C LEU A 183 -6.06 -9.09 -38.49
N ALA A 184 -6.93 -8.07 -38.40
CA ALA A 184 -8.30 -8.15 -38.89
C ALA A 184 -8.33 -8.34 -40.41
N VAL A 185 -7.56 -7.54 -41.16
CA VAL A 185 -7.44 -7.67 -42.61
C VAL A 185 -6.91 -9.05 -43.00
N TRP A 186 -5.85 -9.52 -42.34
CA TRP A 186 -5.31 -10.86 -42.58
C TRP A 186 -6.35 -11.96 -42.33
N LYS A 187 -7.14 -11.85 -41.26
CA LYS A 187 -8.19 -12.82 -40.94
C LYS A 187 -9.28 -12.87 -42.02
N CYS A 188 -9.73 -11.70 -42.52
CA CYS A 188 -10.69 -11.64 -43.62
C CYS A 188 -10.18 -12.34 -44.88
N LEU A 189 -8.93 -12.07 -45.28
CA LEU A 189 -8.31 -12.69 -46.46
C LEU A 189 -8.14 -14.21 -46.28
N GLU A 190 -7.78 -14.65 -45.08
CA GLU A 190 -7.59 -16.06 -44.78
C GLU A 190 -8.92 -16.83 -44.78
N ASP A 191 -10.00 -16.20 -44.32
CA ASP A 191 -11.34 -16.78 -44.38
C ASP A 191 -11.87 -16.84 -45.82
N GLU A 192 -11.66 -15.80 -46.63
CA GLU A 192 -11.97 -15.80 -48.06
C GLU A 192 -11.24 -16.95 -48.78
N ARG A 193 -9.92 -17.08 -48.56
CA ARG A 193 -9.11 -18.19 -49.10
C ARG A 193 -9.67 -19.57 -48.70
N LYS A 194 -10.12 -19.74 -47.46
CA LYS A 194 -10.72 -21.00 -46.99
C LYS A 194 -12.05 -21.28 -47.69
N THR A 195 -12.89 -20.27 -47.90
CA THR A 195 -14.16 -20.43 -48.63
C THR A 195 -13.93 -20.87 -50.07
N GLU A 196 -13.04 -20.21 -50.81
CA GLU A 196 -12.70 -20.60 -52.19
C GLU A 196 -12.15 -22.02 -52.26
N ASN A 197 -11.24 -22.39 -51.36
CA ASN A 197 -10.67 -23.73 -51.33
C ASN A 197 -11.73 -24.80 -50.98
N LYS A 198 -12.71 -24.46 -50.14
CA LYS A 198 -13.85 -25.33 -49.82
C LYS A 198 -14.73 -25.52 -51.06
N ASP A 199 -15.02 -24.47 -51.80
CA ASP A 199 -15.85 -24.52 -53.01
C ASP A 199 -15.16 -25.33 -54.12
N GLN A 200 -13.85 -25.14 -54.32
CA GLN A 200 -13.07 -25.95 -55.26
C GLN A 200 -13.11 -27.44 -54.92
N ARG A 201 -13.00 -27.79 -53.63
CA ARG A 201 -13.12 -29.18 -53.18
C ARG A 201 -14.53 -29.72 -53.43
N ALA A 202 -15.57 -28.94 -53.15
CA ALA A 202 -16.95 -29.34 -53.40
C ALA A 202 -17.20 -29.59 -54.90
N GLN A 203 -16.73 -28.69 -55.78
CA GLN A 203 -16.82 -28.88 -57.23
C GLN A 203 -16.08 -30.14 -57.68
N TYR A 204 -14.88 -30.39 -57.17
CA TYR A 204 -14.15 -31.63 -57.46
C TYR A 204 -14.91 -32.88 -56.99
N HIS A 205 -15.50 -32.88 -55.80
CA HIS A 205 -16.28 -34.00 -55.28
C HIS A 205 -17.52 -34.27 -56.15
N THR A 206 -18.28 -33.24 -56.52
CA THR A 206 -19.44 -33.40 -57.41
C THR A 206 -19.04 -33.91 -58.80
N ALA A 207 -17.91 -33.45 -59.36
CA ALA A 207 -17.38 -33.96 -60.62
C ALA A 207 -16.94 -35.43 -60.50
N LEU A 208 -16.34 -35.80 -59.37
CA LEU A 208 -15.90 -37.15 -59.08
C LEU A 208 -17.09 -38.11 -58.91
N GLU A 209 -18.16 -37.68 -58.26
CA GLU A 209 -19.42 -38.43 -58.13
C GLU A 209 -20.04 -38.69 -59.51
N LYS A 210 -20.21 -37.65 -60.34
CA LYS A 210 -20.70 -37.79 -61.72
C LYS A 210 -19.85 -38.74 -62.56
N TRP A 211 -18.53 -38.63 -62.43
CA TRP A 211 -17.59 -39.53 -63.11
C TRP A 211 -17.75 -40.99 -62.65
N ASN A 212 -17.93 -41.22 -61.33
CA ASN A 212 -18.18 -42.54 -60.78
C ASN A 212 -19.53 -43.13 -61.26
N GLU A 213 -20.59 -42.31 -61.30
CA GLU A 213 -21.89 -42.72 -61.85
C GLU A 213 -21.81 -43.10 -63.32
N ALA A 214 -21.13 -42.28 -64.14
CA ALA A 214 -20.91 -42.56 -65.57
C ALA A 214 -20.10 -43.85 -65.76
N LYS A 215 -19.07 -44.05 -64.95
CA LYS A 215 -18.26 -45.28 -64.94
C LYS A 215 -19.09 -46.51 -64.59
N LEU A 216 -19.95 -46.42 -63.57
CA LEU A 216 -20.86 -47.50 -63.17
C LEU A 216 -21.87 -47.82 -64.29
N ARG A 217 -22.43 -46.80 -64.94
CA ARG A 217 -23.37 -46.96 -66.05
C ARG A 217 -22.71 -47.63 -67.26
N ALA A 218 -21.52 -47.19 -67.68
CA ALA A 218 -20.78 -47.80 -68.78
C ALA A 218 -20.44 -49.28 -68.49
N LYS A 219 -20.12 -49.59 -67.22
CA LYS A 219 -19.91 -50.98 -66.77
C LYS A 219 -21.18 -51.82 -66.88
N ALA A 220 -22.34 -51.30 -66.49
CA ALA A 220 -23.62 -51.99 -66.59
C ALA A 220 -24.03 -52.25 -68.05
N GLU A 221 -23.69 -51.34 -68.96
CA GLU A 221 -23.93 -51.47 -70.41
C GLU A 221 -22.90 -52.36 -71.13
N GLY A 222 -21.86 -52.84 -70.46
CA GLY A 222 -20.79 -53.64 -71.06
C GLY A 222 -19.87 -52.85 -72.01
N ARG A 223 -19.88 -51.52 -71.92
CA ARG A 223 -19.04 -50.63 -72.75
C ARG A 223 -17.72 -50.30 -72.04
N LYS A 224 -16.65 -50.07 -72.81
CA LYS A 224 -15.38 -49.56 -72.26
C LYS A 224 -15.54 -48.08 -71.89
N PHE A 225 -15.21 -47.71 -70.66
CA PHE A 225 -15.26 -46.33 -70.17
C PHE A 225 -13.90 -45.64 -70.40
N SER A 226 -13.88 -44.53 -71.15
CA SER A 226 -12.65 -43.83 -71.57
C SER A 226 -12.48 -42.42 -71.01
N GLU A 227 -13.43 -41.91 -70.23
CA GLU A 227 -13.34 -40.55 -69.67
C GLU A 227 -12.25 -40.45 -68.59
N ALA A 228 -11.41 -39.43 -68.68
CA ALA A 228 -10.36 -39.17 -67.70
C ALA A 228 -10.95 -38.84 -66.33
N LYS A 229 -10.32 -39.35 -65.27
CA LYS A 229 -10.74 -39.05 -63.90
C LYS A 229 -10.52 -37.56 -63.62
N PRO A 230 -11.50 -36.86 -63.01
CA PRO A 230 -11.31 -35.49 -62.54
C PRO A 230 -10.08 -35.41 -61.61
N VAL A 231 -9.31 -34.32 -61.70
CA VAL A 231 -8.15 -34.05 -60.86
C VAL A 231 -8.38 -32.75 -60.10
N LEU A 232 -8.11 -32.75 -58.79
CA LEU A 232 -8.20 -31.54 -57.98
C LEU A 232 -7.01 -30.62 -58.32
N GLY A 233 -7.30 -29.39 -58.75
CA GLY A 233 -6.28 -28.38 -59.02
C GLY A 233 -5.48 -27.97 -57.78
N LYS A 234 -4.44 -27.14 -57.97
CA LYS A 234 -3.66 -26.59 -56.86
C LYS A 234 -4.52 -25.62 -56.04
N LEU A 235 -4.71 -25.93 -54.76
CA LEU A 235 -5.39 -25.06 -53.81
C LEU A 235 -4.54 -23.81 -53.50
N ARG A 236 -5.19 -22.70 -53.12
CA ARG A 236 -4.49 -21.49 -52.69
C ARG A 236 -3.74 -21.76 -51.38
N GLY A 237 -2.44 -21.48 -51.37
CA GLY A 237 -1.57 -21.60 -50.21
C GLY A 237 -1.89 -20.59 -49.11
N PRO A 238 -1.47 -20.85 -47.85
CA PRO A 238 -1.77 -19.98 -46.72
C PRO A 238 -1.16 -18.58 -46.89
N ILE A 239 -1.89 -17.55 -46.47
CA ILE A 239 -1.40 -16.16 -46.50
C ILE A 239 -0.48 -15.95 -45.29
N PRO A 240 0.75 -15.42 -45.48
CA PRO A 240 1.66 -15.19 -44.37
C PRO A 240 1.01 -14.25 -43.35
N ARG A 241 1.03 -14.68 -42.08
CA ARG A 241 0.50 -13.88 -40.98
C ARG A 241 1.42 -12.68 -40.76
N PRO A 242 0.87 -11.45 -40.58
CA PRO A 242 1.68 -10.30 -40.19
C PRO A 242 2.55 -10.65 -38.99
N ALA A 243 3.86 -10.47 -39.14
CA ALA A 243 4.80 -10.77 -38.08
C ALA A 243 4.48 -9.87 -36.89
N LEU A 244 4.17 -10.49 -35.75
CA LEU A 244 4.25 -9.79 -34.50
C LEU A 244 5.74 -9.61 -34.28
N ASN A 245 6.24 -8.39 -34.43
CA ASN A 245 7.53 -8.02 -33.88
C ASN A 245 7.39 -8.10 -32.35
N VAL A 246 7.42 -9.33 -31.85
CA VAL A 246 7.63 -9.63 -30.43
C VAL A 246 9.12 -9.38 -30.24
N ALA A 247 9.50 -8.11 -30.18
CA ALA A 247 10.69 -7.74 -29.45
C ALA A 247 10.40 -8.13 -28.00
N CYS A 248 10.71 -9.39 -27.69
CA CYS A 248 10.74 -9.92 -26.34
C CYS A 248 11.97 -9.29 -25.68
N GLU A 249 11.92 -7.99 -25.41
CA GLU A 249 12.91 -7.39 -24.54
C GLU A 249 12.47 -7.60 -23.09
N GLU A 250 13.33 -8.34 -22.42
CA GLU A 250 13.30 -8.79 -21.05
C GLU A 250 13.22 -7.59 -20.09
N ASP A 251 12.01 -7.18 -19.72
CA ASP A 251 11.79 -6.42 -18.49
C ASP A 251 10.61 -7.00 -17.72
N ALA A 252 10.73 -8.30 -17.42
CA ALA A 252 9.91 -9.02 -16.44
C ALA A 252 10.26 -8.62 -14.98
N ALA A 253 10.49 -7.32 -14.76
CA ALA A 253 10.70 -6.74 -13.43
C ALA A 253 10.00 -5.38 -13.29
N SER A 254 8.81 -5.21 -13.88
CA SER A 254 7.97 -4.08 -13.51
C SER A 254 6.52 -4.49 -13.41
N SER A 255 6.16 -4.75 -12.16
CA SER A 255 4.89 -4.32 -11.58
C SER A 255 3.64 -4.80 -12.32
N SER A 256 3.04 -5.86 -11.75
CA SER A 256 1.59 -6.01 -11.68
C SER A 256 0.97 -4.79 -10.97
N ARG A 257 1.10 -3.62 -11.58
CA ARG A 257 0.32 -2.44 -11.26
C ARG A 257 -1.00 -2.69 -11.96
N GLU A 258 -1.94 -3.24 -11.20
CA GLU A 258 -3.37 -3.17 -11.54
C GLU A 258 -3.60 -1.82 -12.21
N SER A 259 -3.87 -1.85 -13.51
CA SER A 259 -4.48 -0.74 -14.19
C SER A 259 -5.86 -0.61 -13.56
N PHE A 260 -5.92 0.12 -12.45
CA PHE A 260 -7.16 0.71 -11.97
C PHE A 260 -7.59 1.63 -13.11
N ASP A 261 -8.53 1.13 -13.92
CA ASP A 261 -9.25 1.88 -14.93
C ASP A 261 -9.99 3.01 -14.21
N LEU A 262 -9.28 4.12 -14.01
CA LEU A 262 -9.85 5.38 -13.52
C LEU A 262 -10.46 6.16 -14.70
N ASP A 263 -11.04 5.46 -15.68
CA ASP A 263 -11.80 6.03 -16.81
C ASP A 263 -13.21 6.50 -16.37
N GLY A 264 -13.38 6.81 -15.08
CA GLY A 264 -14.62 7.27 -14.48
C GLY A 264 -14.66 8.77 -14.16
N ILE A 265 -13.73 9.58 -14.66
CA ILE A 265 -13.89 11.04 -14.67
C ILE A 265 -14.47 11.40 -16.03
N SER A 266 -15.78 11.24 -16.13
CA SER A 266 -16.58 11.90 -17.16
C SER A 266 -16.41 13.40 -17.00
N ASP A 267 -15.66 13.99 -17.93
CA ASP A 267 -15.60 15.43 -18.18
C ASP A 267 -17.01 15.90 -18.59
N ALA A 268 -17.84 16.15 -17.59
CA ALA A 268 -19.07 16.91 -17.71
C ALA A 268 -18.66 18.39 -17.84
N SER A 269 -18.18 18.75 -19.02
CA SER A 269 -18.10 20.14 -19.43
C SER A 269 -19.52 20.58 -19.80
N ASP A 270 -20.14 21.28 -18.85
CA ASP A 270 -21.35 22.08 -19.06
C ASP A 270 -21.10 23.09 -20.19
N GLU A 271 -21.91 23.00 -21.24
CA GLU A 271 -22.08 24.09 -22.21
C GLU A 271 -23.07 25.10 -21.62
N ASP A 272 -22.60 26.32 -21.36
CA ASP A 272 -23.40 27.55 -21.21
C ASP A 272 -23.31 28.40 -22.49
#